data_AF-A0A031HZD0-F1
#
_entry.id   AF-A0A031HZD0-F1
#
_cell.length_a   1.000
_cell.length_b   1.000
_cell.length_c   1.000
_cell.angle_alpha   90.00
_cell.angle_beta   90.00
_cell.angle_gamma   90.00
#
_symmetry.space_group_name_H-M   'P 1'
#
loop_
_entity.id
_entity.type
_entity.pdbx_description
1 polymer ?
#
loop_
_entity_poly.entity_id
_entity_poly.type
_entity_poly.pdbx_seq_one_letter_code
_entity_poly.pdbx_strand_id
1 'polypeptide(L)'
;MIDSRAARRFGGAAALLCLLSLALFWPGYLAYDSLAQYAQATGGRYDDWHPPVMARLWSLFGARGPAPMLIVQLGGYWLGLGLLAAALAAHGRRAAAVAMLGIGLWPPLLGWQSAVLKDLQMAAALIAAVGVTGWWRLHGRAMPGWAIGAVALLCGYAMLVRANAPFAVVPLAVMLLPRPTGLRRVALALFGVVLAIALAAPINHQLLHGERSGVERTQALYDLSGIGVASGDAAVGLPPATFAAMRAKGCVRPYFWDPLGEPRRCEALVAPLHATPPATLYVRLATMILRHPIAYAGHRLAHLNSTERLWVPYRWPGAAPPVASEPNQLGFANPGKAAAGWQRFAALLLETPLGWPIVWMVAALAGLRCAWRRRDDALARALFTSALAIEASFAVISIASDLRYHLWTLAATLIGWVLLGPRRWPRALVLLLVAVIVIGGVARLLLPLSPQTYTGMLG
;
A
#
# COMPACT_ATOMS: atom_id res chain seq x y z
N MET A 1 -30.26 -21.79 -8.02
CA MET A 1 -29.55 -22.85 -8.78
C MET A 1 -28.14 -22.35 -9.07
N ILE A 2 -27.09 -23.08 -8.67
CA ILE A 2 -25.69 -22.65 -8.87
C ILE A 2 -25.25 -23.02 -10.30
N ASP A 3 -24.85 -22.04 -11.11
CA ASP A 3 -24.33 -22.25 -12.47
C ASP A 3 -22.84 -22.63 -12.44
N SER A 4 -22.57 -23.92 -12.24
CA SER A 4 -21.20 -24.46 -12.17
C SER A 4 -20.43 -24.37 -13.49
N ARG A 5 -21.12 -24.24 -14.64
CA ARG A 5 -20.49 -24.04 -15.95
C ARG A 5 -20.00 -22.60 -16.07
N ALA A 6 -20.80 -21.61 -15.66
CA ALA A 6 -20.38 -20.22 -15.63
C ALA A 6 -19.19 -20.01 -14.68
N ALA A 7 -19.23 -20.57 -13.46
CA ALA A 7 -18.10 -20.48 -12.53
C ALA A 7 -16.78 -20.98 -13.14
N ARG A 8 -16.79 -22.15 -13.80
CA ARG A 8 -15.61 -22.71 -14.47
C ARG A 8 -15.10 -21.82 -15.61
N ARG A 9 -15.99 -21.23 -16.41
CA ARG A 9 -15.60 -20.32 -17.50
C ARG A 9 -14.89 -19.08 -16.98
N PHE A 10 -15.42 -18.42 -15.94
CA PHE A 10 -14.78 -17.24 -15.35
C PHE A 10 -13.47 -17.58 -14.62
N GLY A 11 -13.39 -18.74 -13.96
CA GLY A 11 -12.14 -19.24 -13.40
C GLY A 11 -11.08 -19.49 -14.47
N GLY A 12 -11.44 -20.15 -15.57
CA GLY A 12 -10.56 -20.38 -16.72
C GLY A 12 -10.13 -19.08 -17.39
N ALA A 13 -11.04 -18.10 -17.52
CA ALA A 13 -10.70 -16.77 -18.02
C ALA A 13 -9.68 -16.07 -17.12
N ALA A 14 -9.84 -16.10 -15.80
CA ALA A 14 -8.87 -15.53 -14.87
C ALA A 14 -7.49 -16.20 -14.97
N ALA A 15 -7.44 -17.53 -15.12
CA ALA A 15 -6.20 -18.26 -15.34
C ALA A 15 -5.51 -17.85 -16.66
N LEU A 16 -6.27 -17.71 -17.75
CA LEU A 16 -5.76 -17.22 -19.02
C LEU A 16 -5.23 -15.79 -18.90
N LEU A 17 -5.98 -14.88 -18.25
CA LEU A 17 -5.54 -13.51 -18.02
C LEU A 17 -4.27 -13.44 -17.15
N CYS A 18 -4.10 -14.37 -16.20
CA CYS A 18 -2.86 -14.51 -15.44
C CYS A 18 -1.68 -14.85 -16.35
N LEU A 19 -1.83 -15.86 -17.22
CA LEU A 19 -0.79 -16.25 -18.18
C LEU A 19 -0.46 -15.13 -19.16
N LEU A 20 -1.47 -14.41 -19.66
CA LEU A 20 -1.28 -13.26 -20.55
C LEU A 20 -0.60 -12.09 -19.84
N SER A 21 -0.93 -11.84 -18.57
CA SER A 21 -0.25 -10.83 -17.74
C SER A 21 1.22 -11.20 -17.53
N LEU A 22 1.50 -12.46 -17.22
CA LEU A 22 2.88 -12.95 -17.09
C LEU A 22 3.65 -12.82 -18.40
N ALA A 23 3.06 -13.21 -19.53
CA ALA A 23 3.68 -13.09 -20.85
C ALA A 23 3.96 -11.63 -21.23
N LEU A 24 3.03 -10.71 -20.91
CA LEU A 24 3.19 -9.28 -21.18
C LEU A 24 4.33 -8.70 -20.36
N PHE A 25 4.40 -9.02 -19.07
CA PHE A 25 5.29 -8.37 -18.11
C PHE A 25 6.55 -9.15 -17.77
N TRP A 26 6.83 -10.29 -18.41
CA TRP A 26 8.02 -11.10 -18.12
C TRP A 26 9.33 -10.32 -18.33
N PRO A 27 10.34 -10.43 -17.44
CA PRO A 27 10.37 -11.21 -16.19
C PRO A 27 9.85 -10.43 -14.95
N GLY A 28 9.35 -9.21 -15.16
CA GLY A 28 8.93 -8.25 -14.13
C GLY A 28 9.81 -7.02 -14.13
N TYR A 29 9.27 -5.89 -13.65
CA TYR A 29 10.07 -4.70 -13.40
C TYR A 29 10.74 -4.78 -12.02
N LEU A 30 11.99 -4.34 -11.94
CA LEU A 30 12.76 -4.27 -10.70
C LEU A 30 12.90 -2.81 -10.26
N ALA A 31 12.51 -2.50 -9.02
CA ALA A 31 12.91 -1.23 -8.41
C ALA A 31 14.15 -1.43 -7.52
N TYR A 32 14.62 -0.35 -6.89
CA TYR A 32 15.74 -0.41 -5.96
C TYR A 32 15.49 -1.42 -4.83
N ASP A 33 14.28 -1.36 -4.24
CA ASP A 33 13.81 -2.32 -3.24
C ASP A 33 13.90 -3.78 -3.72
N SER A 34 13.58 -4.01 -5.00
CA SER A 34 13.61 -5.35 -5.60
C SER A 34 15.03 -5.90 -5.70
N LEU A 35 15.98 -5.05 -6.12
CA LEU A 35 17.39 -5.42 -6.25
C LEU A 35 18.00 -5.71 -4.88
N ALA A 36 17.72 -4.87 -3.88
CA ALA A 36 18.19 -5.07 -2.52
C ALA A 36 17.64 -6.37 -1.92
N GLN A 37 16.34 -6.65 -2.06
CA GLN A 37 15.75 -7.91 -1.59
C GLN A 37 16.27 -9.14 -2.33
N TYR A 38 16.53 -9.03 -3.64
CA TYR A 38 17.13 -10.11 -4.40
C TYR A 38 18.57 -10.40 -3.96
N ALA A 39 19.35 -9.35 -3.65
CA ALA A 39 20.69 -9.49 -3.09
C ALA A 39 20.66 -10.17 -1.71
N GLN A 40 19.69 -9.82 -0.84
CA GLN A 40 19.50 -10.53 0.44
C GLN A 40 19.12 -12.00 0.23
N ALA A 41 18.19 -12.27 -0.70
CA ALA A 41 17.72 -13.63 -0.99
C ALA A 41 18.82 -14.55 -1.54
N THR A 42 19.74 -14.02 -2.34
CA THR A 42 20.85 -14.78 -2.94
C THR A 42 22.11 -14.81 -2.06
N GLY A 43 22.35 -13.76 -1.27
CA GLY A 43 23.47 -13.66 -0.35
C GLY A 43 23.24 -14.30 1.02
N GLY A 44 22.00 -14.63 1.36
CA GLY A 44 21.64 -15.27 2.63
C GLY A 44 21.76 -14.36 3.86
N ARG A 45 22.00 -13.06 3.67
CA ARG A 45 22.04 -12.04 4.70
C ARG A 45 20.80 -11.19 4.62
N TYR A 46 20.08 -11.09 5.73
CA TYR A 46 18.79 -10.41 5.80
C TYR A 46 18.87 -9.29 6.82
N ASP A 47 18.28 -8.15 6.51
CA ASP A 47 18.04 -7.06 7.45
C ASP A 47 16.55 -6.72 7.47
N ASP A 48 16.14 -5.84 8.38
CA ASP A 48 14.76 -5.39 8.54
C ASP A 48 14.39 -4.14 7.72
N TRP A 49 15.32 -3.57 6.93
CA TRP A 49 15.02 -2.43 6.06
C TRP A 49 14.01 -2.83 4.98
N HIS A 50 14.22 -4.01 4.42
CA HIS A 50 13.25 -4.72 3.60
C HIS A 50 12.64 -5.88 4.39
N PRO A 51 11.37 -6.26 4.14
CA PRO A 51 10.73 -7.33 4.90
C PRO A 51 11.46 -8.67 4.71
N PRO A 52 12.04 -9.26 5.78
CA PRO A 52 12.79 -10.51 5.67
C PRO A 52 11.95 -11.66 5.11
N VAL A 53 10.66 -11.68 5.42
CA VAL A 53 9.72 -12.73 4.96
C VAL A 53 9.68 -12.83 3.43
N MET A 54 9.77 -11.69 2.73
CA MET A 54 9.72 -11.67 1.27
C MET A 54 11.05 -12.14 0.67
N ALA A 55 12.18 -11.70 1.25
CA ALA A 55 13.50 -12.15 0.80
C ALA A 55 13.69 -13.67 1.06
N ARG A 56 13.21 -14.18 2.20
CA ARG A 56 13.19 -15.63 2.51
C ARG A 56 12.30 -16.43 1.57
N LEU A 57 11.12 -15.91 1.22
CA LEU A 57 10.29 -16.52 0.20
C LEU A 57 11.02 -16.54 -1.15
N TRP A 58 11.66 -15.44 -1.52
CA TRP A 58 12.42 -15.34 -2.76
C TRP A 58 13.61 -16.32 -2.79
N SER A 59 14.30 -16.51 -1.65
CA SER A 59 15.46 -17.42 -1.58
C SER A 59 15.09 -18.88 -1.90
N LEU A 60 13.84 -19.29 -1.70
CA LEU A 60 13.36 -20.63 -2.09
C LEU A 60 13.49 -20.88 -3.60
N PHE A 61 13.54 -19.82 -4.41
CA PHE A 61 13.72 -19.90 -5.85
C PHE A 61 15.17 -19.76 -6.30
N GLY A 62 16.11 -19.52 -5.37
CA GLY A 62 17.53 -19.31 -5.68
C GLY A 62 17.78 -18.16 -6.66
N ALA A 63 18.87 -18.26 -7.43
CA ALA A 63 19.31 -17.22 -8.37
C ALA A 63 18.53 -17.19 -9.70
N ARG A 64 17.19 -17.24 -9.66
CA ARG A 64 16.32 -17.27 -10.86
C ARG A 64 15.76 -15.89 -11.27
N GLY A 65 16.36 -14.81 -10.78
CA GLY A 65 15.90 -13.44 -11.02
C GLY A 65 14.51 -13.13 -10.44
N PRO A 66 13.79 -12.13 -10.99
CA PRO A 66 12.50 -11.66 -10.49
C PRO A 66 11.29 -12.51 -10.84
N ALA A 67 11.38 -13.29 -11.91
CA ALA A 67 10.23 -13.99 -12.48
C ALA A 67 9.46 -14.88 -11.47
N PRO A 68 10.11 -15.66 -10.57
CA PRO A 68 9.37 -16.47 -9.59
C PRO A 68 8.48 -15.63 -8.67
N MET A 69 8.97 -14.46 -8.24
CA MET A 69 8.19 -13.57 -7.39
C MET A 69 7.07 -12.87 -8.17
N LEU A 70 7.29 -12.56 -9.44
CA LEU A 70 6.22 -12.09 -10.32
C LEU A 70 5.10 -13.15 -10.46
N ILE A 71 5.46 -14.42 -10.61
CA ILE A 71 4.50 -15.54 -10.67
C ILE A 71 3.68 -15.62 -9.38
N VAL A 72 4.32 -15.56 -8.21
CA VAL A 72 3.62 -15.56 -6.92
C VAL A 72 2.63 -14.38 -6.83
N GLN A 73 3.09 -13.19 -7.23
CA GLN A 73 2.32 -11.95 -7.15
C GLN A 73 1.11 -11.96 -8.09
N LEU A 74 1.31 -12.23 -9.38
CA LEU A 74 0.22 -12.28 -10.37
C LEU A 74 -0.68 -13.49 -10.15
N GLY A 75 -0.12 -14.62 -9.70
CA GLY A 75 -0.87 -15.80 -9.30
C GLY A 75 -1.86 -15.49 -8.17
N GLY A 76 -1.41 -14.85 -7.08
CA GLY A 76 -2.29 -14.43 -5.99
C GLY A 76 -3.34 -13.41 -6.42
N TYR A 77 -2.93 -12.41 -7.21
CA TYR A 77 -3.80 -11.37 -7.75
C TYR A 77 -4.96 -11.95 -8.58
N TRP A 78 -4.65 -12.80 -9.57
CA TRP A 78 -5.65 -13.39 -10.45
C TRP A 78 -6.43 -14.52 -9.80
N LEU A 79 -5.83 -15.28 -8.86
CA LEU A 79 -6.55 -16.26 -8.06
C LEU A 79 -7.68 -15.57 -7.26
N GLY A 80 -7.36 -14.48 -6.58
CA GLY A 80 -8.33 -13.77 -5.76
C GLY A 80 -9.50 -13.21 -6.58
N LEU A 81 -9.19 -12.46 -7.64
CA LEU A 81 -10.20 -11.89 -8.54
C LEU A 81 -10.99 -12.98 -9.28
N GLY A 82 -10.34 -14.05 -9.71
CA GLY A 82 -10.95 -15.18 -10.39
C GLY A 82 -11.93 -15.95 -9.52
N LEU A 83 -11.59 -16.20 -8.25
CA LEU A 83 -12.48 -16.84 -7.27
C LEU A 83 -13.74 -16.00 -7.03
N LEU A 84 -13.60 -14.67 -6.89
CA LEU A 84 -14.75 -13.77 -6.75
C LEU A 84 -15.60 -13.74 -8.03
N ALA A 85 -14.98 -13.63 -9.20
CA ALA A 85 -15.67 -13.62 -10.48
C ALA A 85 -16.46 -14.92 -10.70
N ALA A 86 -15.82 -16.06 -10.46
CA ALA A 86 -16.45 -17.37 -10.56
C ALA A 86 -17.63 -17.53 -9.60
N ALA A 87 -17.48 -17.10 -8.33
CA ALA A 87 -18.56 -17.14 -7.35
C ALA A 87 -19.73 -16.23 -7.72
N LEU A 88 -19.47 -15.01 -8.21
CA LEU A 88 -20.49 -14.09 -8.71
C LEU A 88 -21.23 -14.67 -9.92
N ALA A 89 -20.50 -15.24 -10.87
CA ALA A 89 -21.07 -15.87 -12.07
C ALA A 89 -21.94 -17.08 -11.73
N ALA A 90 -21.52 -17.92 -10.77
CA ALA A 90 -22.30 -19.05 -10.26
C ALA A 90 -23.69 -18.64 -9.74
N HIS A 91 -23.82 -17.42 -9.24
CA HIS A 91 -25.07 -16.85 -8.73
C HIS A 91 -25.77 -15.94 -9.73
N GLY A 92 -25.47 -16.07 -11.03
CA GLY A 92 -26.13 -15.32 -12.11
C GLY A 92 -25.66 -13.86 -12.25
N ARG A 93 -24.73 -13.38 -11.42
CA ARG A 93 -24.21 -12.00 -11.47
C ARG A 93 -23.08 -11.85 -12.50
N ARG A 94 -23.34 -12.25 -13.76
CA ARG A 94 -22.32 -12.29 -14.83
C ARG A 94 -21.68 -10.93 -15.11
N ALA A 95 -22.45 -9.84 -15.10
CA ALA A 95 -21.90 -8.49 -15.27
C ALA A 95 -20.91 -8.12 -14.16
N ALA A 96 -21.22 -8.48 -12.90
CA ALA A 96 -20.30 -8.27 -11.77
C ALA A 96 -19.05 -9.16 -11.89
N ALA A 97 -19.18 -10.38 -12.40
CA ALA A 97 -18.04 -11.25 -12.67
C ALA A 97 -17.11 -10.68 -13.75
N VAL A 98 -17.67 -10.13 -14.84
CA VAL A 98 -16.89 -9.41 -15.87
C VAL A 98 -16.22 -8.18 -15.27
N ALA A 99 -16.94 -7.38 -14.48
CA ALA A 99 -16.36 -6.22 -13.80
C ALA A 99 -15.20 -6.62 -12.87
N MET A 100 -15.29 -7.77 -12.19
CA MET A 100 -14.22 -8.27 -11.32
C MET A 100 -12.94 -8.60 -12.11
N LEU A 101 -13.07 -9.24 -13.29
CA LEU A 101 -11.93 -9.44 -14.19
C LEU A 101 -11.42 -8.12 -14.79
N GLY A 102 -12.33 -7.18 -15.06
CA GLY A 102 -12.02 -5.83 -15.51
C GLY A 102 -11.18 -5.03 -14.52
N ILE A 103 -11.40 -5.19 -13.21
CA ILE A 103 -10.52 -4.65 -12.15
C ILE A 103 -9.10 -5.20 -12.33
N GLY A 104 -8.99 -6.50 -12.64
CA GLY A 104 -7.75 -7.20 -12.93
C GLY A 104 -6.97 -6.65 -14.13
N LEU A 105 -7.70 -6.15 -15.14
CA LEU A 105 -7.14 -5.56 -16.35
C LEU A 105 -7.02 -4.04 -16.29
N TRP A 106 -7.44 -3.42 -15.18
CA TRP A 106 -7.39 -1.97 -15.08
C TRP A 106 -5.92 -1.51 -15.10
N PRO A 107 -5.49 -0.68 -16.08
CA PRO A 107 -4.07 -0.50 -16.36
C PRO A 107 -3.22 -0.04 -15.18
N PRO A 108 -3.68 0.88 -14.31
CA PRO A 108 -2.94 1.27 -13.11
C PRO A 108 -2.67 0.12 -12.14
N LEU A 109 -3.66 -0.72 -11.85
CA LEU A 109 -3.47 -1.84 -10.91
C LEU A 109 -2.57 -2.91 -11.53
N LEU A 110 -2.87 -3.34 -12.76
CA LEU A 110 -2.07 -4.40 -13.39
C LEU A 110 -0.64 -3.92 -13.71
N GLY A 111 -0.50 -2.67 -14.15
CA GLY A 111 0.77 -2.03 -14.44
C GLY A 111 1.66 -1.96 -13.21
N TRP A 112 1.12 -1.54 -12.06
CA TRP A 112 1.86 -1.66 -10.81
C TRP A 112 2.17 -3.13 -10.49
N GLN A 113 1.19 -4.05 -10.48
CA GLN A 113 1.37 -5.49 -10.19
C GLN A 113 2.41 -6.21 -11.07
N SER A 114 2.99 -5.58 -12.09
CA SER A 114 4.12 -6.11 -12.84
C SER A 114 5.50 -5.82 -12.24
N ALA A 115 5.60 -4.89 -11.29
CA ALA A 115 6.83 -4.63 -10.54
C ALA A 115 6.98 -5.61 -9.37
N VAL A 116 8.16 -6.16 -9.14
CA VAL A 116 8.37 -7.12 -8.05
C VAL A 116 8.66 -6.36 -6.76
N LEU A 117 7.62 -6.00 -6.02
CA LEU A 117 7.72 -5.15 -4.84
C LEU A 117 6.89 -5.66 -3.67
N LYS A 118 7.37 -5.37 -2.45
CA LYS A 118 6.68 -5.67 -1.18
C LYS A 118 5.23 -5.18 -1.15
N ASP A 119 4.95 -3.99 -1.68
CA ASP A 119 3.59 -3.40 -1.67
C ASP A 119 2.60 -4.22 -2.50
N LEU A 120 3.08 -4.78 -3.60
CA LEU A 120 2.29 -5.52 -4.58
C LEU A 120 2.15 -6.99 -4.17
N GLN A 121 3.16 -7.54 -3.49
CA GLN A 121 3.08 -8.81 -2.77
C GLN A 121 2.01 -8.74 -1.66
N MET A 122 2.00 -7.65 -0.87
CA MET A 122 0.97 -7.40 0.13
C MET A 122 -0.42 -7.33 -0.54
N ALA A 123 -0.59 -6.48 -1.56
CA ALA A 123 -1.88 -6.33 -2.24
C ALA A 123 -2.37 -7.65 -2.88
N ALA A 124 -1.48 -8.40 -3.55
CA ALA A 124 -1.80 -9.70 -4.14
C ALA A 124 -2.24 -10.72 -3.09
N ALA A 125 -1.53 -10.82 -1.97
CA ALA A 125 -1.87 -11.73 -0.88
C ALA A 125 -3.24 -11.41 -0.26
N LEU A 126 -3.55 -10.12 -0.07
CA LEU A 126 -4.86 -9.70 0.44
C LEU A 126 -5.99 -9.93 -0.57
N ILE A 127 -5.74 -9.69 -1.87
CA ILE A 127 -6.71 -10.01 -2.93
C ILE A 127 -6.98 -11.52 -2.97
N ALA A 128 -5.94 -12.36 -2.87
CA ALA A 128 -6.08 -13.81 -2.78
C ALA A 128 -6.90 -14.23 -1.54
N ALA A 129 -6.57 -13.67 -0.36
CA ALA A 129 -7.27 -13.97 0.89
C ALA A 129 -8.75 -13.59 0.83
N VAL A 130 -9.06 -12.43 0.24
CA VAL A 130 -10.44 -11.98 0.00
C VAL A 130 -11.14 -12.87 -1.02
N GLY A 131 -10.45 -13.32 -2.07
CA GLY A 131 -11.03 -14.24 -3.04
C GLY A 131 -11.38 -15.60 -2.46
N VAL A 132 -10.48 -16.19 -1.66
CA VAL A 132 -10.76 -17.45 -0.94
C VAL A 132 -11.93 -17.26 0.03
N THR A 133 -11.92 -16.18 0.82
CA THR A 133 -13.01 -15.86 1.76
C THR A 133 -14.34 -15.65 1.03
N GLY A 134 -14.32 -14.88 -0.06
CA GLY A 134 -15.48 -14.54 -0.87
C GLY A 134 -16.05 -15.74 -1.61
N TRP A 135 -15.21 -16.67 -2.08
CA TRP A 135 -15.66 -17.92 -2.67
C TRP A 135 -16.59 -18.68 -1.73
N TRP A 136 -16.19 -18.92 -0.48
CA TRP A 136 -17.01 -19.65 0.48
C TRP A 136 -18.24 -18.85 0.93
N ARG A 137 -18.06 -17.56 1.25
CA ARG A 137 -19.15 -16.70 1.75
C ARG A 137 -20.24 -16.46 0.71
N LEU A 138 -19.90 -16.21 -0.54
CA LEU A 138 -20.88 -15.95 -1.60
C LEU A 138 -21.69 -17.21 -1.93
N HIS A 139 -21.14 -18.41 -1.71
CA HIS A 139 -21.88 -19.67 -1.81
C HIS A 139 -22.68 -20.02 -0.55
N GLY A 140 -22.68 -19.15 0.49
CA GLY A 140 -23.36 -19.41 1.76
C GLY A 140 -22.78 -20.59 2.54
N ARG A 141 -21.50 -20.93 2.32
CA ARG A 141 -20.83 -22.08 2.94
C ARG A 141 -19.85 -21.65 4.02
N ALA A 142 -19.74 -22.47 5.07
CA ALA A 142 -18.66 -22.32 6.04
C ALA A 142 -17.30 -22.59 5.37
N MET A 143 -16.28 -21.82 5.75
CA MET A 143 -14.93 -22.05 5.28
C MET A 143 -14.35 -23.30 5.96
N PRO A 144 -13.82 -24.28 5.20
CA PRO A 144 -13.14 -25.42 5.79
C PRO A 144 -11.82 -24.96 6.45
N GLY A 145 -11.33 -25.74 7.41
CA GLY A 145 -10.14 -25.41 8.20
C GLY A 145 -8.90 -25.10 7.37
N TRP A 146 -8.66 -25.83 6.28
CA TRP A 146 -7.54 -25.56 5.36
C TRP A 146 -7.66 -24.20 4.68
N ALA A 147 -8.87 -23.75 4.33
CA ALA A 147 -9.09 -22.46 3.69
C ALA A 147 -8.90 -21.32 4.69
N ILE A 148 -9.28 -21.54 5.95
CA ILE A 148 -8.98 -20.63 7.06
C ILE A 148 -7.46 -20.53 7.26
N GLY A 149 -6.75 -21.67 7.28
CA GLY A 149 -5.29 -21.72 7.36
C GLY A 149 -4.60 -20.98 6.21
N ALA A 150 -5.06 -21.18 4.97
CA ALA A 150 -4.55 -20.46 3.80
C ALA A 150 -4.78 -18.95 3.88
N VAL A 151 -5.97 -18.51 4.29
CA VAL A 151 -6.27 -17.08 4.51
C VAL A 151 -5.42 -16.50 5.63
N ALA A 152 -5.23 -17.23 6.74
CA ALA A 152 -4.37 -16.81 7.84
C ALA A 152 -2.92 -16.67 7.40
N LEU A 153 -2.41 -17.61 6.58
CA LEU A 153 -1.06 -17.55 6.01
C LEU A 153 -0.88 -16.33 5.11
N LEU A 154 -1.82 -16.08 4.18
CA LEU A 154 -1.78 -14.93 3.27
C LEU A 154 -1.83 -13.60 4.03
N CYS A 155 -2.71 -13.49 5.03
CA CYS A 155 -2.82 -12.31 5.89
C CYS A 155 -1.57 -12.11 6.76
N GLY A 156 -1.01 -13.19 7.31
CA GLY A 156 0.24 -13.16 8.07
C GLY A 156 1.42 -12.71 7.22
N TYR A 157 1.55 -13.25 6.01
CA TYR A 157 2.52 -12.81 5.02
C TYR A 157 2.36 -11.32 4.73
N ALA A 158 1.15 -10.85 4.38
CA ALA A 158 0.90 -9.44 4.12
C ALA A 158 1.31 -8.52 5.30
N MET A 159 0.99 -8.92 6.54
CA MET A 159 1.38 -8.17 7.76
C MET A 159 2.90 -8.08 7.96
N LEU A 160 3.64 -9.13 7.60
CA LEU A 160 5.10 -9.16 7.72
C LEU A 160 5.83 -8.49 6.54
N VAL A 161 5.16 -8.35 5.40
CA VAL A 161 5.73 -7.70 4.21
C VAL A 161 5.71 -6.17 4.30
N ARG A 162 4.73 -5.59 5.01
CA ARG A 162 4.62 -4.12 5.11
C ARG A 162 4.11 -3.68 6.48
N ALA A 163 4.76 -2.69 7.07
CA ALA A 163 4.41 -2.16 8.40
C ALA A 163 2.99 -1.59 8.51
N ASN A 164 2.41 -1.06 7.42
CA ASN A 164 1.02 -0.57 7.39
C ASN A 164 -0.03 -1.68 7.20
N ALA A 165 0.36 -2.88 6.81
CA ALA A 165 -0.57 -3.97 6.50
C ALA A 165 -1.49 -4.38 7.68
N PRO A 166 -1.07 -4.33 8.97
CA PRO A 166 -1.98 -4.56 10.10
C PRO A 166 -3.25 -3.69 10.05
N PHE A 167 -3.13 -2.43 9.60
CA PHE A 167 -4.25 -1.51 9.46
C PHE A 167 -5.21 -1.87 8.32
N ALA A 168 -4.77 -2.67 7.34
CA ALA A 168 -5.67 -3.28 6.35
C ALA A 168 -6.26 -4.61 6.86
N VAL A 169 -5.38 -5.51 7.34
CA VAL A 169 -5.72 -6.91 7.62
C VAL A 169 -6.63 -7.05 8.83
N VAL A 170 -6.31 -6.37 9.93
CA VAL A 170 -7.06 -6.55 11.18
C VAL A 170 -8.48 -6.00 11.05
N PRO A 171 -8.72 -4.78 10.52
CA PRO A 171 -10.08 -4.29 10.31
C PRO A 171 -10.88 -5.15 9.31
N LEU A 172 -10.22 -5.67 8.27
CA LEU A 172 -10.85 -6.62 7.34
C LEU A 172 -11.33 -7.87 8.09
N ALA A 173 -10.44 -8.54 8.83
CA ALA A 173 -10.75 -9.77 9.55
C ALA A 173 -11.82 -9.56 10.62
N VAL A 174 -11.69 -8.51 11.44
CA VAL A 174 -12.63 -8.19 12.52
C VAL A 174 -14.02 -7.83 11.98
N MET A 175 -14.12 -7.14 10.84
CA MET A 175 -15.41 -6.84 10.21
C MET A 175 -16.11 -8.06 9.62
N LEU A 176 -15.36 -9.12 9.32
CA LEU A 176 -15.91 -10.41 8.88
C LEU A 176 -16.43 -11.26 10.03
N LEU A 177 -16.04 -10.98 11.29
CA LEU A 177 -16.53 -11.68 12.46
C LEU A 177 -18.01 -11.31 12.75
N PRO A 178 -18.84 -12.28 13.14
CA PRO A 178 -20.24 -12.01 13.50
C PRO A 178 -20.34 -11.19 14.81
N ARG A 179 -19.41 -11.40 15.75
CA ARG A 179 -19.30 -10.69 17.05
C ARG A 179 -17.82 -10.52 17.42
N PRO A 180 -17.47 -9.54 18.29
CA PRO A 180 -18.33 -8.51 18.87
C PRO A 180 -18.80 -7.45 17.86
N THR A 181 -19.75 -6.60 18.25
CA THR A 181 -20.27 -5.46 17.46
C THR A 181 -20.04 -4.14 18.23
N GLY A 182 -20.29 -2.99 17.58
CA GLY A 182 -20.16 -1.67 18.21
C GLY A 182 -18.74 -1.37 18.71
N LEU A 183 -18.62 -0.68 19.85
CA LEU A 183 -17.33 -0.26 20.42
C LEU A 183 -16.40 -1.43 20.75
N ARG A 184 -16.95 -2.59 21.18
CA ARG A 184 -16.14 -3.79 21.43
C ARG A 184 -15.45 -4.32 20.17
N ARG A 185 -16.07 -4.13 18.99
CA ARG A 185 -15.45 -4.45 17.70
C ARG A 185 -14.29 -3.50 17.39
N VAL A 186 -14.46 -2.21 17.66
CA VAL A 186 -13.41 -1.21 17.48
C VAL A 186 -12.23 -1.52 18.42
N ALA A 187 -12.51 -1.81 19.69
CA ALA A 187 -11.48 -2.20 20.66
C ALA A 187 -10.73 -3.47 20.22
N LEU A 188 -11.43 -4.49 19.72
CA LEU A 188 -10.81 -5.70 19.19
C LEU A 188 -9.90 -5.40 17.98
N ALA A 189 -10.35 -4.52 17.07
CA ALA A 189 -9.54 -4.12 15.93
C ALA A 189 -8.28 -3.35 16.36
N LEU A 190 -8.42 -2.38 17.27
CA LEU A 190 -7.28 -1.63 17.81
C LEU A 190 -6.29 -2.54 18.53
N PHE A 191 -6.79 -3.42 19.41
CA PHE A 191 -5.96 -4.40 20.10
C PHE A 191 -5.24 -5.33 19.10
N GLY A 192 -5.95 -5.82 18.09
CA GLY A 192 -5.36 -6.68 17.07
C GLY A 192 -4.27 -5.97 16.25
N VAL A 193 -4.44 -4.69 15.93
CA VAL A 193 -3.40 -3.88 15.25
C VAL A 193 -2.17 -3.73 16.14
N VAL A 194 -2.35 -3.34 17.40
CA VAL A 194 -1.25 -3.19 18.36
C VAL A 194 -0.51 -4.52 18.54
N LEU A 195 -1.24 -5.62 18.69
CA LEU A 195 -0.67 -6.95 18.82
C LEU A 195 0.11 -7.36 17.57
N ALA A 196 -0.44 -7.12 16.37
CA ALA A 196 0.25 -7.44 15.12
C ALA A 196 1.55 -6.65 14.96
N ILE A 197 1.56 -5.36 15.30
CA ILE A 197 2.77 -4.52 15.28
C ILE A 197 3.78 -5.01 16.32
N ALA A 198 3.33 -5.32 17.54
CA ALA A 198 4.19 -5.81 18.62
C ALA A 198 4.85 -7.16 18.29
N LEU A 199 4.13 -8.05 17.59
CA LEU A 199 4.64 -9.35 17.16
C LEU A 199 5.54 -9.28 15.91
N ALA A 200 5.46 -8.21 15.10
CA ALA A 200 6.26 -8.10 13.89
C ALA A 200 7.78 -8.09 14.18
N ALA A 201 8.21 -7.34 15.20
CA ALA A 201 9.62 -7.26 15.58
C ALA A 201 10.24 -8.61 16.00
N PRO A 202 9.67 -9.37 16.98
CA PRO A 202 10.23 -10.67 17.34
C PRO A 202 10.20 -11.66 16.17
N ILE A 203 9.17 -11.62 15.32
CA ILE A 203 9.13 -12.48 14.12
C ILE A 203 10.27 -12.13 13.16
N ASN A 204 10.46 -10.84 12.84
CA ASN A 204 11.51 -10.42 11.91
C ASN A 204 12.92 -10.76 12.42
N HIS A 205 13.19 -10.58 13.72
CA HIS A 205 14.55 -10.76 14.25
C HIS A 205 14.84 -12.18 14.76
N GLN A 206 13.89 -12.83 15.42
CA GLN A 206 14.11 -14.13 16.06
C GLN A 206 13.76 -15.29 15.15
N LEU A 207 12.67 -15.18 14.38
CA LEU A 207 12.21 -16.26 13.49
C LEU A 207 12.80 -16.15 12.09
N LEU A 208 12.89 -14.95 11.53
CA LEU A 208 13.37 -14.72 10.16
C LEU A 208 14.86 -14.35 10.10
N HIS A 209 15.50 -14.13 11.26
CA HIS A 209 16.91 -13.76 11.43
C HIS A 209 17.30 -12.49 10.64
N GLY A 210 16.43 -11.47 10.62
CA GLY A 210 16.76 -10.16 10.08
C GLY A 210 17.63 -9.36 11.06
N GLU A 211 18.79 -8.89 10.58
CA GLU A 211 19.62 -7.91 11.27
C GLU A 211 18.88 -6.57 11.42
N ARG A 212 19.25 -5.78 12.44
CA ARG A 212 18.68 -4.45 12.65
C ARG A 212 19.40 -3.42 11.79
N SER A 213 18.71 -2.91 10.77
CA SER A 213 19.19 -1.79 9.94
C SER A 213 19.09 -0.44 10.66
N GLY A 214 18.22 -0.33 11.66
CA GLY A 214 17.87 0.94 12.28
C GLY A 214 16.67 1.64 11.65
N VAL A 215 15.96 0.97 10.72
CA VAL A 215 14.76 1.48 10.03
C VAL A 215 13.68 1.97 11.01
N GLU A 216 13.62 1.41 12.22
CA GLU A 216 12.67 1.80 13.25
C GLU A 216 12.79 3.26 13.70
N ARG A 217 13.95 3.90 13.46
CA ARG A 217 14.19 5.32 13.81
C ARG A 217 13.65 6.27 12.76
N THR A 218 13.45 5.80 11.53
CA THR A 218 13.16 6.63 10.35
C THR A 218 11.92 7.50 10.54
N GLN A 219 10.84 6.94 11.08
CA GLN A 219 9.62 7.69 11.37
C GLN A 219 9.88 8.81 12.38
N ALA A 220 10.55 8.51 13.50
CA ALA A 220 10.85 9.50 14.52
C ALA A 220 11.80 10.59 14.00
N LEU A 221 12.80 10.22 13.20
CA LEU A 221 13.71 11.17 12.56
C LEU A 221 12.97 12.14 11.65
N TYR A 222 12.08 11.62 10.80
CA TYR A 222 11.28 12.42 9.88
C TYR A 222 10.39 13.42 10.64
N ASP A 223 9.70 12.96 11.68
CA ASP A 223 8.84 13.80 12.52
C ASP A 223 9.58 14.85 13.35
N LEU A 224 10.63 14.43 14.07
CA LEU A 224 11.44 15.31 14.89
C LEU A 224 12.10 16.40 14.05
N SER A 225 12.58 16.05 12.86
CA SER A 225 13.13 17.01 11.89
C SER A 225 12.07 18.02 11.44
N GLY A 226 10.85 17.56 11.15
CA GLY A 226 9.73 18.43 10.79
C GLY A 226 9.36 19.41 11.89
N ILE A 227 9.24 18.92 13.13
CA ILE A 227 8.97 19.77 14.30
C ILE A 227 10.10 20.77 14.49
N GLY A 228 11.37 20.32 14.48
CA GLY A 228 12.53 21.17 14.73
C GLY A 228 12.71 22.28 13.69
N VAL A 229 12.50 21.98 12.41
CA VAL A 229 12.54 22.99 11.34
C VAL A 229 11.43 24.04 11.50
N ALA A 230 10.24 23.63 11.96
CA ALA A 230 9.11 24.54 12.13
C ALA A 230 9.19 25.36 13.44
N SER A 231 9.64 24.78 14.54
CA SER A 231 9.64 25.44 15.86
C SER A 231 10.98 26.06 16.27
N GLY A 232 12.10 25.54 15.77
CA GLY A 232 13.43 25.91 16.23
C GLY A 232 13.80 25.42 17.63
N ASP A 233 12.97 24.59 18.28
CA ASP A 233 13.20 24.10 19.64
C ASP A 233 14.32 23.05 19.66
N ALA A 234 15.43 23.39 20.32
CA ALA A 234 16.59 22.50 20.48
C ALA A 234 16.28 21.23 21.30
N ALA A 235 15.15 21.16 22.02
CA ALA A 235 14.68 19.96 22.73
C ALA A 235 14.38 18.78 21.78
N VAL A 236 14.28 19.03 20.46
CA VAL A 236 14.31 17.98 19.43
C VAL A 236 15.62 17.16 19.47
N GLY A 237 16.69 17.73 20.02
CA GLY A 237 18.02 17.11 20.11
C GLY A 237 18.94 17.47 18.96
N LEU A 238 18.70 18.61 18.32
CA LEU A 238 19.57 19.23 17.32
C LEU A 238 19.81 20.69 17.71
N PRO A 239 21.01 21.24 17.47
CA PRO A 239 21.31 22.62 17.81
C PRO A 239 20.56 23.60 16.87
N PRO A 240 20.22 24.82 17.31
CA PRO A 240 19.47 25.78 16.49
C PRO A 240 20.09 26.08 15.12
N ALA A 241 21.43 26.11 15.04
CA ALA A 241 22.16 26.31 13.78
C ALA A 241 21.87 25.20 12.74
N THR A 242 21.64 23.97 13.19
CA THR A 242 21.27 22.85 12.32
C THR A 242 19.94 23.10 11.64
N PHE A 243 18.94 23.67 12.33
CA PHE A 243 17.65 23.96 11.72
C PHE A 243 17.74 25.01 10.61
N ALA A 244 18.61 26.01 10.76
CA ALA A 244 18.88 26.98 9.70
C ALA A 244 19.49 26.31 8.46
N ALA A 245 20.47 25.43 8.65
CA ALA A 245 21.07 24.64 7.57
C ALA A 245 20.04 23.70 6.90
N MET A 246 19.17 23.07 7.69
CA MET A 246 18.10 22.20 7.17
C MET A 246 17.07 22.96 6.33
N ARG A 247 16.72 24.19 6.72
CA ARG A 247 15.86 25.07 5.90
C ARG A 247 16.54 25.46 4.60
N ALA A 248 17.81 25.89 4.66
CA ALA A 248 18.58 26.30 3.48
C ALA A 248 18.73 25.17 2.46
N LYS A 249 18.94 23.93 2.93
CA LYS A 249 19.04 22.74 2.07
C LYS A 249 17.69 22.12 1.68
N GLY A 250 16.58 22.56 2.28
CA GLY A 250 15.27 21.95 2.10
C GLY A 250 15.22 20.47 2.50
N CYS A 251 15.77 20.13 3.66
CA CYS A 251 15.91 18.73 4.11
C CYS A 251 14.57 18.07 4.48
N VAL A 252 13.59 18.82 4.99
CA VAL A 252 12.28 18.29 5.34
C VAL A 252 11.35 18.49 4.15
N ARG A 253 10.99 17.39 3.49
CA ARG A 253 10.11 17.39 2.32
C ARG A 253 8.82 16.64 2.65
N PRO A 254 7.65 17.14 2.24
CA PRO A 254 6.40 16.40 2.37
C PRO A 254 6.37 15.09 1.58
N TYR A 255 7.15 14.97 0.50
CA TYR A 255 7.13 13.78 -0.36
C TYR A 255 7.74 12.56 0.31
N PHE A 256 8.90 12.69 0.93
CA PHE A 256 9.61 11.59 1.58
C PHE A 256 10.67 12.04 2.60
N TRP A 257 11.18 11.09 3.38
CA TRP A 257 12.25 11.30 4.35
C TRP A 257 13.67 11.25 3.76
N ASP A 258 13.84 10.71 2.54
CA ASP A 258 15.14 10.40 1.91
C ASP A 258 16.22 11.50 2.01
N PRO A 259 15.93 12.82 1.91
CA PRO A 259 16.98 13.83 2.07
C PRO A 259 17.69 13.76 3.42
N LEU A 260 17.00 13.27 4.47
CA LEU A 260 17.52 13.06 5.82
C LEU A 260 18.37 11.79 5.93
N GLY A 261 18.21 10.83 5.02
CA GLY A 261 19.00 9.59 4.97
C GLY A 261 20.11 9.60 3.92
N GLU A 262 20.20 10.64 3.09
CA GLU A 262 21.17 10.74 2.00
C GLU A 262 22.48 11.41 2.48
N PRO A 263 23.64 10.71 2.43
CA PRO A 263 24.93 11.22 2.88
C PRO A 263 25.33 12.55 2.25
N ARG A 264 25.05 12.71 0.95
CA ARG A 264 25.39 13.93 0.20
C ARG A 264 24.43 15.09 0.48
N ARG A 265 23.41 14.89 1.30
CA ARG A 265 22.35 15.87 1.60
C ARG A 265 22.36 16.29 3.06
N CYS A 266 21.53 15.62 3.87
CA CYS A 266 21.20 16.05 5.22
C CYS A 266 21.44 14.99 6.28
N GLU A 267 21.93 13.80 5.92
CA GLU A 267 22.23 12.73 6.89
C GLU A 267 23.16 13.22 8.02
N ALA A 268 24.24 13.92 7.67
CA ALA A 268 25.17 14.47 8.66
C ALA A 268 24.50 15.46 9.63
N LEU A 269 23.45 16.16 9.20
CA LEU A 269 22.71 17.12 10.05
C LEU A 269 21.84 16.42 11.09
N VAL A 270 21.36 15.20 10.79
CA VAL A 270 20.53 14.40 11.69
C VAL A 270 21.30 13.29 12.41
N ALA A 271 22.63 13.22 12.23
CA ALA A 271 23.49 12.24 12.88
C ALA A 271 23.30 12.12 14.41
N PRO A 272 23.12 13.22 15.19
CA PRO A 272 22.84 13.11 16.63
C PRO A 272 21.53 12.37 16.94
N LEU A 273 20.52 12.52 16.09
CA LEU A 273 19.26 11.79 16.22
C LEU A 273 19.44 10.33 15.82
N HIS A 274 20.20 10.03 14.75
CA HIS A 274 20.50 8.65 14.35
C HIS A 274 21.24 7.84 15.44
N ALA A 275 22.12 8.50 16.18
CA ALA A 275 22.86 7.93 17.31
C ALA A 275 22.00 7.71 18.57
N THR A 276 20.79 8.29 18.62
CA THR A 276 19.90 8.15 19.77
C THR A 276 19.17 6.80 19.73
N PRO A 277 19.10 6.04 20.85
CA PRO A 277 18.34 4.79 20.90
C PRO A 277 16.87 4.98 20.50
N PRO A 278 16.24 4.02 19.80
CA PRO A 278 14.86 4.15 19.32
C PRO A 278 13.85 4.50 20.41
N ALA A 279 13.91 3.83 21.57
CA ALA A 279 12.99 4.11 22.68
C ALA A 279 13.07 5.58 23.13
N THR A 280 14.29 6.12 23.25
CA THR A 280 14.53 7.52 23.62
C THR A 280 14.04 8.48 22.52
N LEU A 281 14.21 8.14 21.25
CA LEU A 281 13.67 8.93 20.13
C LEU A 281 12.15 9.02 20.18
N TYR A 282 11.44 7.92 20.42
CA TYR A 282 9.98 7.93 20.48
C TYR A 282 9.42 8.64 21.71
N VAL A 283 10.09 8.53 22.87
CA VAL A 283 9.75 9.33 24.06
C VAL A 283 9.93 10.82 23.74
N ARG A 284 11.08 11.18 23.13
CA ARG A 284 11.34 12.57 22.72
C ARG A 284 10.30 13.07 21.72
N LEU A 285 9.96 12.27 20.72
CA LEU A 285 8.91 12.60 19.75
C LEU A 285 7.58 12.88 20.46
N ALA A 286 7.13 12.01 21.36
CA ALA A 286 5.90 12.21 22.12
C ALA A 286 5.93 13.53 22.90
N THR A 287 7.04 13.84 23.57
CA THR A 287 7.23 15.13 24.27
C THR A 287 7.16 16.31 23.31
N MET A 288 7.80 16.20 22.13
CA MET A 288 7.82 17.29 21.15
C MET A 288 6.47 17.50 20.46
N ILE A 289 5.68 16.45 20.25
CA ILE A 289 4.30 16.57 19.77
C ILE A 289 3.45 17.36 20.77
N LEU A 290 3.58 17.07 22.07
CA LEU A 290 2.85 17.78 23.12
C LEU A 290 3.28 19.24 23.26
N ARG A 291 4.58 19.53 23.09
CA ARG A 291 5.13 20.90 23.15
C ARG A 291 4.79 21.72 21.90
N HIS A 292 4.78 21.09 20.72
CA HIS A 292 4.61 21.75 19.43
C HIS A 292 3.55 21.07 18.55
N PRO A 293 2.28 21.00 18.99
CA PRO A 293 1.23 20.26 18.29
C PRO A 293 0.94 20.81 16.89
N ILE A 294 1.03 22.13 16.71
CA ILE A 294 0.81 22.78 15.41
C ILE A 294 1.96 22.47 14.44
N ALA A 295 3.22 22.45 14.90
CA ALA A 295 4.37 22.10 14.07
C ALA A 295 4.29 20.65 13.58
N TYR A 296 3.96 19.73 14.49
CA TYR A 296 3.72 18.33 14.14
C TYR A 296 2.55 18.16 13.18
N ALA A 297 1.40 18.78 13.47
CA ALA A 297 0.22 18.71 12.61
C ALA A 297 0.50 19.31 11.22
N GLY A 298 1.19 20.44 11.12
CA GLY A 298 1.58 21.04 9.84
C GLY A 298 2.47 20.11 9.01
N HIS A 299 3.47 19.47 9.66
CA HIS A 299 4.32 18.48 9.01
C HIS A 299 3.52 17.26 8.51
N ARG A 300 2.69 16.65 9.36
CA ARG A 300 1.88 15.47 9.02
C ARG A 300 0.81 15.77 7.98
N LEU A 301 0.14 16.93 8.05
CA LEU A 301 -0.86 17.34 7.05
C LEU A 301 -0.23 17.65 5.70
N ALA A 302 0.98 18.22 5.66
CA ALA A 302 1.71 18.40 4.40
C ALA A 302 2.07 17.03 3.78
N HIS A 303 2.56 16.09 4.59
CA HIS A 303 2.85 14.73 4.14
C HIS A 303 1.58 13.98 3.69
N LEU A 304 0.48 14.10 4.45
CA LEU A 304 -0.81 13.52 4.10
C LEU A 304 -1.34 14.12 2.80
N ASN A 305 -1.24 15.43 2.58
CA ASN A 305 -1.60 16.05 1.32
C ASN A 305 -0.78 15.50 0.14
N SER A 306 0.52 15.27 0.35
CA SER A 306 1.41 14.66 -0.63
C SER A 306 0.99 13.22 -0.97
N THR A 307 0.66 12.41 0.04
CA THR A 307 0.25 11.00 -0.15
C THR A 307 -1.14 10.90 -0.79
N GLU A 308 -2.08 11.72 -0.34
CA GLU A 308 -3.47 11.75 -0.82
C GLU A 308 -3.63 12.47 -2.17
N ARG A 309 -2.60 13.22 -2.57
CA ARG A 309 -2.51 13.95 -3.85
C ARG A 309 -3.65 14.93 -4.07
N LEU A 310 -4.16 15.53 -2.99
CA LEU A 310 -5.25 16.51 -3.07
C LEU A 310 -4.73 17.82 -3.67
N TRP A 311 -3.82 18.52 -2.99
CA TRP A 311 -3.25 19.80 -3.40
C TRP A 311 -1.78 19.65 -3.80
N VAL A 312 -1.55 19.05 -4.96
CA VAL A 312 -0.21 18.80 -5.53
C VAL A 312 -0.18 19.22 -7.00
N PRO A 313 0.98 19.60 -7.56
CA PRO A 313 1.09 19.97 -8.97
C PRO A 313 0.83 18.79 -9.91
N TYR A 314 0.62 19.12 -11.19
CA TYR A 314 0.58 18.14 -12.27
C TYR A 314 1.89 17.34 -12.33
N ARG A 315 1.80 16.03 -12.66
CA ARG A 315 2.94 15.09 -12.64
C ARG A 315 3.62 14.95 -11.28
N TRP A 316 2.82 14.87 -10.22
CA TRP A 316 3.33 14.58 -8.88
C TRP A 316 4.08 13.23 -8.86
N PRO A 317 5.31 13.15 -8.31
CA PRO A 317 6.17 11.98 -8.46
C PRO A 317 5.58 10.71 -7.83
N GLY A 318 6.10 9.54 -8.22
CA GLY A 318 5.72 8.26 -7.62
C GLY A 318 4.29 7.78 -7.94
N ALA A 319 3.58 8.41 -8.89
CA ALA A 319 2.28 7.93 -9.35
C ALA A 319 2.40 6.76 -10.31
N ALA A 320 3.18 6.97 -11.38
CA ALA A 320 3.26 6.08 -12.51
C ALA A 320 3.95 4.75 -12.14
N PRO A 321 3.45 3.60 -12.63
CA PRO A 321 4.21 2.37 -12.55
C PRO A 321 5.50 2.46 -13.39
N PRO A 322 6.54 1.69 -13.04
CA PRO A 322 7.85 1.80 -13.70
C PRO A 322 7.77 1.38 -15.17
N VAL A 323 8.35 2.19 -16.05
CA VAL A 323 8.52 1.89 -17.49
C VAL A 323 9.85 1.20 -17.79
N ALA A 324 10.75 1.16 -16.82
CA ALA A 324 12.03 0.47 -16.87
C ALA A 324 12.39 0.01 -15.45
N SER A 325 13.14 -1.07 -15.37
CA SER A 325 13.82 -1.54 -14.17
C SER A 325 14.96 -0.60 -13.80
N GLU A 326 15.30 -0.57 -12.52
CA GLU A 326 16.50 0.11 -12.04
C GLU A 326 17.76 -0.42 -12.76
N PRO A 327 18.71 0.48 -13.08
CA PRO A 327 20.02 0.07 -13.55
C PRO A 327 20.64 -0.95 -12.60
N ASN A 328 21.07 -2.09 -13.14
CA ASN A 328 21.60 -3.18 -12.34
C ASN A 328 22.77 -3.86 -13.07
N GLN A 329 23.73 -4.35 -12.27
CA GLN A 329 24.90 -5.09 -12.77
C GLN A 329 24.59 -6.59 -12.98
N LEU A 330 23.38 -7.03 -12.63
CA LEU A 330 22.96 -8.43 -12.68
C LEU A 330 22.44 -8.85 -14.06
N GLY A 331 22.35 -7.92 -15.01
CA GLY A 331 21.91 -8.18 -16.38
C GLY A 331 20.40 -8.43 -16.51
N PHE A 332 19.59 -8.06 -15.51
CA PHE A 332 18.15 -8.24 -15.60
C PHE A 332 17.54 -7.29 -16.63
N ALA A 333 16.92 -7.90 -17.65
CA ALA A 333 16.30 -7.19 -18.74
C ALA A 333 14.98 -6.51 -18.33
N ASN A 334 14.63 -5.46 -19.07
CA ASN A 334 13.30 -4.86 -19.00
C ASN A 334 12.26 -5.75 -19.69
N PRO A 335 11.01 -5.75 -19.21
CA PRO A 335 9.88 -6.22 -20.01
C PRO A 335 9.79 -5.56 -21.39
N GLY A 336 9.11 -6.23 -22.32
CA GLY A 336 9.04 -5.82 -23.73
C GLY A 336 8.31 -4.49 -23.98
N LYS A 337 8.38 -4.00 -25.23
CA LYS A 337 7.77 -2.71 -25.65
C LYS A 337 6.27 -2.61 -25.38
N ALA A 338 5.54 -3.73 -25.49
CA ALA A 338 4.11 -3.78 -25.18
C ALA A 338 3.84 -3.48 -23.69
N ALA A 339 4.66 -4.02 -22.78
CA ALA A 339 4.59 -3.68 -21.37
C ALA A 339 4.90 -2.20 -21.14
N ALA A 340 5.93 -1.65 -21.78
CA ALA A 340 6.23 -0.22 -21.66
C ALA A 340 5.06 0.66 -22.15
N GLY A 341 4.38 0.25 -23.22
CA GLY A 341 3.14 0.89 -23.69
C GLY A 341 2.02 0.85 -22.65
N TRP A 342 1.82 -0.32 -22.01
CA TRP A 342 0.87 -0.47 -20.91
C TRP A 342 1.21 0.46 -19.73
N GLN A 343 2.49 0.52 -19.33
CA GLN A 343 2.94 1.36 -18.23
C GLN A 343 2.72 2.85 -18.51
N ARG A 344 2.99 3.31 -19.74
CA ARG A 344 2.71 4.69 -20.15
C ARG A 344 1.22 4.99 -20.14
N PHE A 345 0.39 4.06 -20.61
CA PHE A 345 -1.07 4.24 -20.56
C PHE A 345 -1.60 4.28 -19.13
N ALA A 346 -1.09 3.40 -18.26
CA ALA A 346 -1.39 3.42 -16.83
C ALA A 346 -0.97 4.74 -16.19
N ALA A 347 0.21 5.27 -16.51
CA ALA A 347 0.69 6.57 -16.04
C ALA A 347 -0.27 7.71 -16.43
N LEU A 348 -0.74 7.75 -17.69
CA LEU A 348 -1.69 8.76 -18.15
C LEU A 348 -3.01 8.73 -17.36
N LEU A 349 -3.54 7.54 -17.06
CA LEU A 349 -4.75 7.41 -16.25
C LEU A 349 -4.54 7.91 -14.82
N LEU A 350 -3.34 7.73 -14.28
CA LEU A 350 -3.00 8.14 -12.91
C LEU A 350 -2.77 9.64 -12.74
N GLU A 351 -2.62 10.40 -13.83
CA GLU A 351 -2.65 11.87 -13.77
C GLU A 351 -4.06 12.43 -13.54
N THR A 352 -5.10 11.63 -13.81
CA THR A 352 -6.51 11.99 -13.60
C THR A 352 -6.94 11.71 -12.15
N PRO A 353 -8.16 12.10 -11.70
CA PRO A 353 -8.68 11.75 -10.38
C PRO A 353 -8.61 10.27 -9.99
N LEU A 354 -8.48 9.37 -10.96
CA LEU A 354 -8.28 7.94 -10.73
C LEU A 354 -6.96 7.60 -10.04
N GLY A 355 -5.95 8.47 -10.12
CA GLY A 355 -4.67 8.30 -9.42
C GLY A 355 -4.56 9.06 -8.10
N TRP A 356 -5.66 9.62 -7.58
CA TRP A 356 -5.65 10.42 -6.34
C TRP A 356 -6.25 9.58 -5.22
N PRO A 357 -5.47 9.09 -4.23
CA PRO A 357 -5.98 8.23 -3.16
C PRO A 357 -7.20 8.81 -2.43
N ILE A 358 -7.26 10.14 -2.29
CA ILE A 358 -8.39 10.83 -1.65
C ILE A 358 -9.74 10.58 -2.34
N VAL A 359 -9.75 10.41 -3.67
CA VAL A 359 -10.95 10.07 -4.44
C VAL A 359 -11.46 8.68 -4.05
N TRP A 360 -10.53 7.74 -3.87
CA TRP A 360 -10.83 6.38 -3.45
C TRP A 360 -11.26 6.30 -2.00
N MET A 361 -10.71 7.14 -1.12
CA MET A 361 -11.21 7.29 0.25
C MET A 361 -12.67 7.76 0.27
N VAL A 362 -13.02 8.79 -0.49
CA VAL A 362 -14.41 9.27 -0.59
C VAL A 362 -15.32 8.16 -1.14
N ALA A 363 -14.86 7.41 -2.14
CA ALA A 363 -15.58 6.27 -2.69
C ALA A 363 -15.77 5.13 -1.68
N ALA A 364 -14.76 4.84 -0.86
CA ALA A 364 -14.84 3.84 0.19
C ALA A 364 -15.79 4.28 1.33
N LEU A 365 -15.78 5.56 1.71
CA LEU A 365 -16.75 6.13 2.67
C LEU A 365 -18.18 5.99 2.16
N ALA A 366 -18.42 6.29 0.88
CA ALA A 366 -19.74 6.13 0.26
C ALA A 366 -20.18 4.67 0.23
N GLY A 367 -19.27 3.77 -0.16
CA GLY A 367 -19.51 2.33 -0.18
C GLY A 367 -19.84 1.79 1.21
N LEU A 368 -19.06 2.18 2.22
CA LEU A 368 -19.26 1.78 3.61
C LEU A 368 -20.62 2.25 4.13
N ARG A 369 -20.99 3.50 3.85
CA ARG A 369 -22.27 4.08 4.27
C ARG A 369 -23.47 3.37 3.63
N CYS A 370 -23.33 2.94 2.38
CA CYS A 370 -24.32 2.16 1.65
C CYS A 370 -24.44 0.71 2.17
N ALA A 371 -23.31 0.12 2.54
CA ALA A 371 -23.22 -1.27 3.00
C ALA A 371 -23.57 -1.43 4.50
N TRP A 372 -23.59 -0.36 5.29
CA TRP A 372 -23.73 -0.39 6.76
C TRP A 372 -24.98 -1.11 7.29
N ARG A 373 -26.10 -1.03 6.56
CA ARG A 373 -27.42 -1.46 7.08
C ARG A 373 -27.80 -2.92 6.76
N ARG A 374 -27.20 -3.58 5.75
CA ARG A 374 -27.68 -4.89 5.27
C ARG A 374 -26.70 -5.99 5.59
N ARG A 375 -27.11 -7.04 6.30
CA ARG A 375 -26.20 -8.13 6.73
C ARG A 375 -25.42 -8.77 5.56
N ASP A 376 -26.07 -8.94 4.41
CA ASP A 376 -25.50 -9.57 3.21
C ASP A 376 -24.28 -8.82 2.62
N ASP A 377 -24.14 -7.53 2.91
CA ASP A 377 -23.05 -6.69 2.40
C ASP A 377 -21.77 -6.80 3.27
N ALA A 378 -21.62 -7.84 4.09
CA ALA A 378 -20.54 -7.97 5.08
C ALA A 378 -19.13 -7.93 4.47
N LEU A 379 -18.90 -8.62 3.36
CA LEU A 379 -17.59 -8.62 2.70
C LEU A 379 -17.27 -7.24 2.10
N ALA A 380 -18.25 -6.59 1.46
CA ALA A 380 -18.09 -5.24 0.93
C ALA A 380 -17.80 -4.22 2.05
N ARG A 381 -18.54 -4.28 3.18
CA ARG A 381 -18.25 -3.46 4.36
C ARG A 381 -16.81 -3.67 4.85
N ALA A 382 -16.39 -4.92 4.99
CA ALA A 382 -15.06 -5.23 5.50
C ALA A 382 -13.95 -4.68 4.59
N LEU A 383 -14.14 -4.74 3.27
CA LEU A 383 -13.23 -4.15 2.29
C LEU A 383 -13.16 -2.62 2.39
N PHE A 384 -14.29 -1.92 2.47
CA PHE A 384 -14.29 -0.46 2.63
C PHE A 384 -13.68 -0.04 3.96
N THR A 385 -13.97 -0.75 5.06
CA THR A 385 -13.34 -0.49 6.35
C THR A 385 -11.83 -0.74 6.31
N SER A 386 -11.39 -1.81 5.64
CA SER A 386 -9.96 -2.12 5.44
C SER A 386 -9.24 -1.02 4.64
N ALA A 387 -9.84 -0.58 3.53
CA ALA A 387 -9.33 0.51 2.70
C ALA A 387 -9.19 1.81 3.50
N LEU A 388 -10.23 2.21 4.24
CA LEU A 388 -10.19 3.45 5.04
C LEU A 388 -9.19 3.37 6.20
N ALA A 389 -9.06 2.21 6.82
CA ALA A 389 -8.16 2.05 7.96
C ALA A 389 -6.68 2.06 7.56
N ILE A 390 -6.32 1.46 6.42
CA ILE A 390 -4.94 1.57 5.91
C ILE A 390 -4.62 3.02 5.50
N GLU A 391 -5.55 3.73 4.85
CA GLU A 391 -5.33 5.14 4.47
C GLU A 391 -5.16 6.03 5.69
N ALA A 392 -6.01 5.86 6.71
CA ALA A 392 -5.87 6.57 7.97
C ALA A 392 -4.51 6.34 8.65
N SER A 393 -3.87 5.18 8.42
CA SER A 393 -2.54 4.92 8.96
C SER A 393 -1.47 5.84 8.40
N PHE A 394 -1.58 6.29 7.14
CA PHE A 394 -0.58 7.16 6.52
C PHE A 394 -0.53 8.58 7.09
N ALA A 395 -1.60 9.01 7.78
CA ALA A 395 -1.61 10.27 8.52
C ALA A 395 -0.60 10.29 9.69
N VAL A 396 -0.21 9.12 10.20
CA VAL A 396 0.67 8.99 11.38
C VAL A 396 1.92 8.16 11.07
N ILE A 397 1.78 7.05 10.35
CA ILE A 397 2.85 6.08 10.07
C ILE A 397 3.11 6.10 8.56
N SER A 398 3.95 7.04 8.14
CA SER A 398 4.39 7.17 6.74
C SER A 398 5.57 8.13 6.63
N ILE A 399 6.48 7.78 5.73
CA ILE A 399 7.73 8.51 5.46
C ILE A 399 7.95 8.74 3.96
N ALA A 400 7.00 8.35 3.10
CA ALA A 400 7.06 8.51 1.65
C ALA A 400 5.63 8.54 1.05
N SER A 401 5.46 9.10 -0.15
CA SER A 401 4.15 9.37 -0.76
C SER A 401 3.92 8.70 -2.13
N ASP A 402 4.62 7.59 -2.41
CA ASP A 402 4.41 6.83 -3.64
C ASP A 402 2.99 6.23 -3.72
N LEU A 403 2.39 6.29 -4.91
CA LEU A 403 1.04 5.77 -5.13
C LEU A 403 0.93 4.26 -4.88
N ARG A 404 2.04 3.52 -5.04
CA ARG A 404 2.09 2.07 -4.81
C ARG A 404 1.60 1.66 -3.41
N TYR A 405 1.66 2.56 -2.43
CA TYR A 405 1.20 2.31 -1.06
C TYR A 405 -0.32 2.22 -0.94
N HIS A 406 -1.04 2.81 -1.88
CA HIS A 406 -2.50 2.95 -1.88
C HIS A 406 -3.20 1.89 -2.75
N LEU A 407 -2.45 1.00 -3.41
CA LEU A 407 -3.01 0.03 -4.37
C LEU A 407 -4.03 -0.92 -3.73
N TRP A 408 -3.83 -1.29 -2.46
CA TRP A 408 -4.82 -2.07 -1.72
C TRP A 408 -6.13 -1.29 -1.56
N THR A 409 -6.07 0.00 -1.22
CA THR A 409 -7.26 0.87 -1.09
C THR A 409 -8.02 0.94 -2.40
N LEU A 410 -7.33 1.16 -3.52
CA LEU A 410 -7.92 1.16 -4.86
C LEU A 410 -8.62 -0.17 -5.15
N ALA A 411 -7.89 -1.30 -4.98
CA ALA A 411 -8.42 -2.63 -5.26
C ALA A 411 -9.59 -3.01 -4.35
N ALA A 412 -9.46 -2.83 -3.02
CA ALA A 412 -10.50 -3.15 -2.05
C ALA A 412 -11.76 -2.32 -2.27
N THR A 413 -11.62 -1.03 -2.62
CA THR A 413 -12.75 -0.15 -2.93
C THR A 413 -13.47 -0.61 -4.19
N LEU A 414 -12.74 -0.91 -5.27
CA LEU A 414 -13.32 -1.44 -6.51
C LEU A 414 -14.04 -2.77 -6.29
N ILE A 415 -13.38 -3.73 -5.63
CA ILE A 415 -13.96 -5.04 -5.32
C ILE A 415 -15.22 -4.86 -4.44
N GLY A 416 -15.14 -3.99 -3.43
CA GLY A 416 -16.26 -3.68 -2.54
C GLY A 416 -17.48 -3.15 -3.31
N TRP A 417 -17.27 -2.23 -4.26
CA TRP A 417 -18.35 -1.69 -5.10
C TRP A 417 -18.94 -2.73 -6.05
N VAL A 418 -18.12 -3.58 -6.67
CA VAL A 418 -18.61 -4.68 -7.52
C VAL A 418 -19.46 -5.66 -6.70
N LEU A 419 -19.02 -6.01 -5.49
CA LEU A 419 -19.76 -6.90 -4.59
C LEU A 419 -21.09 -6.27 -4.15
N LEU A 420 -21.07 -5.00 -3.76
CA LEU A 420 -22.23 -4.24 -3.30
C LEU A 420 -23.29 -4.04 -4.40
N GLY A 421 -22.84 -3.96 -5.66
CA GLY A 421 -23.67 -3.70 -6.83
C GLY A 421 -24.13 -2.24 -6.93
N PRO A 422 -25.03 -1.92 -7.87
CA PRO A 422 -25.53 -0.56 -8.08
C PRO A 422 -26.21 -0.02 -6.82
N ARG A 423 -25.68 1.07 -6.25
CA ARG A 423 -26.29 1.81 -5.13
C ARG A 423 -26.20 3.29 -5.38
N ARG A 424 -27.20 4.04 -4.90
CA ARG A 424 -27.18 5.51 -4.93
C ARG A 424 -26.25 6.01 -3.83
N TRP A 425 -25.29 6.84 -4.21
CA TRP A 425 -24.39 7.47 -3.26
C TRP A 425 -25.13 8.50 -2.39
N PRO A 426 -24.77 8.66 -1.11
CA PRO A 426 -25.26 9.76 -0.29
C PRO A 426 -24.90 11.10 -0.92
N ARG A 427 -25.87 12.05 -1.02
CA ARG A 427 -25.66 13.36 -1.66
C ARG A 427 -24.44 14.10 -1.12
N ALA A 428 -24.24 14.10 0.19
CA ALA A 428 -23.08 14.73 0.83
C ALA A 428 -21.73 14.18 0.33
N LEU A 429 -21.65 12.87 0.05
CA LEU A 429 -20.42 12.24 -0.45
C LEU A 429 -20.22 12.47 -1.95
N VAL A 430 -21.30 12.64 -2.72
CA VAL A 430 -21.21 13.11 -4.11
C VAL A 430 -20.66 14.54 -4.15
N LEU A 431 -21.18 15.44 -3.31
CA LEU A 431 -20.69 16.81 -3.20
C LEU A 431 -19.22 16.86 -2.74
N LEU A 432 -18.85 16.03 -1.75
CA LEU A 432 -17.47 15.91 -1.30
C LEU A 432 -16.54 15.43 -2.43
N LEU A 433 -16.97 14.42 -3.20
CA LEU A 433 -16.20 13.92 -4.33
C LEU A 433 -15.99 15.02 -5.39
N VAL A 434 -17.04 15.77 -5.72
CA VAL A 434 -16.95 16.91 -6.65
C VAL A 434 -15.98 17.97 -6.11
N ALA A 435 -16.08 18.34 -4.84
CA ALA A 435 -15.18 19.31 -4.22
C ALA A 435 -13.71 18.84 -4.28
N VAL A 436 -13.43 17.58 -3.93
CA VAL A 436 -12.10 16.98 -4.02
C VAL A 436 -11.55 17.03 -5.45
N ILE A 437 -12.37 16.69 -6.45
CA ILE A 437 -11.96 16.72 -7.86
C ILE A 437 -11.66 18.15 -8.31
N VAL A 438 -12.51 19.11 -7.96
CA VAL A 438 -12.32 20.52 -8.32
C VAL A 438 -11.06 21.09 -7.66
N ILE A 439 -10.90 20.89 -6.35
CA ILE A 439 -9.73 21.37 -5.59
C ILE A 439 -8.44 20.78 -6.18
N GLY A 440 -8.40 19.46 -6.42
CA GLY A 440 -7.23 18.83 -6.99
C GLY A 440 -6.96 19.19 -8.45
N GLY A 441 -8.00 19.46 -9.24
CA GLY A 441 -7.87 19.98 -10.59
C GLY A 441 -7.27 21.39 -10.60
N VAL A 442 -7.78 22.28 -9.75
CA VAL A 442 -7.25 23.65 -9.58
C VAL A 442 -5.78 23.62 -9.14
N ALA A 443 -5.43 22.78 -8.17
CA ALA A 443 -4.04 22.64 -7.72
C ALA A 443 -3.09 22.26 -8.87
N ARG A 444 -3.49 21.31 -9.72
CA ARG A 444 -2.68 20.85 -10.85
C ARG A 444 -2.54 21.90 -11.96
N LEU A 445 -3.50 22.80 -12.09
CA LEU A 445 -3.45 23.91 -13.05
C LEU A 445 -2.62 25.09 -12.57
N LEU A 446 -2.62 25.36 -11.25
CA LEU A 446 -2.01 26.57 -10.69
C LEU A 446 -0.61 26.35 -10.11
N LEU A 447 -0.30 25.15 -9.63
CA LEU A 447 1.00 24.87 -9.00
C LEU A 447 2.06 24.55 -10.06
N PRO A 448 3.32 25.00 -9.85
CA PRO A 448 4.42 24.69 -10.74
C PRO A 448 4.76 23.20 -10.72
N LEU A 449 5.27 22.69 -11.84
CA LEU A 449 5.67 21.29 -11.97
C LEU A 449 6.65 20.89 -10.85
N SER A 450 6.40 19.72 -10.26
CA SER A 450 7.34 19.11 -9.31
C SER A 450 8.58 18.58 -10.03
N PRO A 451 9.70 18.40 -9.30
CA PRO A 451 10.87 17.72 -9.84
C PRO A 451 10.52 16.34 -10.41
N GLN A 452 11.07 16.01 -11.58
CA GLN A 452 10.78 14.76 -12.29
C GLN A 452 11.91 13.73 -12.18
N THR A 453 12.97 14.06 -11.43
CA THR A 453 14.13 13.18 -11.19
C THR A 453 14.32 12.99 -9.70
N TYR A 454 14.89 11.84 -9.30
CA TYR A 454 15.19 11.57 -7.90
C TYR A 454 16.09 12.63 -7.28
N THR A 455 17.17 13.03 -7.97
CA THR A 455 18.07 14.09 -7.52
C THR A 455 17.36 15.42 -7.26
N GLY A 456 16.38 15.78 -8.11
CA GLY A 456 15.58 16.98 -7.91
C GLY A 456 14.57 16.86 -6.76
N MET A 457 14.05 15.65 -6.48
CA MET A 457 13.21 15.42 -5.30
C MET A 457 14.01 15.57 -3.99
N LEU A 458 15.32 15.32 -4.01
CA LEU A 458 16.19 15.53 -2.86
C LEU A 458 16.43 17.02 -2.54
N GLY A 459 16.14 17.95 -3.46
CA GLY A 459 16.18 19.40 -3.23
C GLY A 459 17.14 20.19 -4.10
#